data_AF-E0ICU0-F1
#
_entry.id   AF-E0ICU0-F1
#
_cell.length_a   1.000
_cell.length_b   1.000
_cell.length_c   1.000
_cell.angle_alpha   90.00
_cell.angle_beta   90.00
_cell.angle_gamma   90.00
#
_symmetry.space_group_name_H-M   'P 1'
#
loop_
_entity.id
_entity.type
_entity.pdbx_description
1 polymer ?
#
loop_
_entity_poly.entity_id
_entity_poly.type
_entity_poly.pdbx_seq_one_letter_code
_entity_poly.pdbx_strand_id
1 'polypeptide(L)'
;MIIKKVAIGNSSEAYIESSFTEALNVISSDENNRGKTILIQSLLFCLGNVPAFPSTFNYLDYYHIVIFSVEDVQYSLCRRANSFILKTNNTLMVFDSISELKRYWTRNIFKLPIITKNGIERIVDPELYYQLNFVGQDKKDTSNITNKGYYNKLDFYNMLFSFVNINNVTDTVENFDLVKRKINDLKDERKTLLKQHKILKSTNTAATYLSSVNDKLTLKSKIEKIETLTEQILEYSKLRSNALSRKNKYELTIKELKSLNRTIDSGELRCMECNSTHISYNNSGKHSYSFEVSTPEIRNQILESIAEKINAYTEEIEIFTYQINKRQEEINNILVQDKISLEVLVAYKDDMFNATDAEKRIIVIDDEIKNLENAIINNKIDSEDVIQQQQALIKEITDTMNTTYNKIDPAGNIIFESIFTKNNQIFSGSEATVYHLVKLYSFATLLHYNLPIIVDSFRAEDLSTEKESIVLELFSRLNIQIIFTTTLKTEEVGKYDNMKILNHIDYSNHTPSKMLSNAYVNEFENLINNFSIKI
;
A
#
# COMPACT_ATOMS: atom_id res chain seq x y z
N MET A 1 -7.31 1.08 -15.78
CA MET A 1 -7.98 2.31 -15.30
C MET A 1 -7.67 3.44 -16.26
N ILE A 2 -8.68 4.22 -16.64
CA ILE A 2 -8.53 5.39 -17.53
C ILE A 2 -9.10 6.61 -16.82
N ILE A 3 -8.30 7.65 -16.63
CA ILE A 3 -8.72 8.95 -16.11
C ILE A 3 -9.51 9.69 -17.19
N LYS A 4 -10.72 10.13 -16.85
CA LYS A 4 -11.61 10.86 -17.76
C LYS A 4 -11.72 12.33 -17.39
N LYS A 5 -11.72 12.66 -16.09
CA LYS A 5 -11.83 14.03 -15.61
C LYS A 5 -11.06 14.22 -14.30
N VAL A 6 -10.43 15.38 -14.15
CA VAL A 6 -9.85 15.85 -12.88
C VAL A 6 -10.41 17.24 -12.60
N ALA A 7 -10.96 17.45 -11.41
CA ALA A 7 -11.51 18.73 -11.01
C ALA A 7 -11.02 19.12 -9.61
N ILE A 8 -10.78 20.42 -9.42
CA ILE A 8 -10.25 20.98 -8.18
C ILE A 8 -11.01 22.28 -7.94
N GLY A 9 -11.53 22.50 -6.74
CA GLY A 9 -12.25 23.74 -6.48
C GLY A 9 -12.92 23.82 -5.12
N ASN A 10 -13.52 24.98 -4.91
CA ASN A 10 -14.41 25.31 -3.80
C ASN A 10 -15.55 26.22 -4.33
N SER A 11 -16.31 26.84 -3.44
CA SER A 11 -17.43 27.73 -3.81
C SER A 11 -17.02 29.09 -4.41
N SER A 12 -15.73 29.40 -4.45
CA SER A 12 -15.22 30.69 -4.98
C SER A 12 -14.44 30.55 -6.28
N GLU A 13 -13.70 29.44 -6.44
CA GLU A 13 -12.89 29.19 -7.61
C GLU A 13 -12.72 27.68 -7.86
N ALA A 14 -12.66 27.32 -9.14
CA ALA A 14 -12.50 25.94 -9.56
C ALA A 14 -11.74 25.84 -10.90
N TYR A 15 -11.31 24.62 -11.20
CA TYR A 15 -10.80 24.23 -12.51
C TYR A 15 -11.18 22.78 -12.81
N ILE A 16 -11.50 22.50 -14.07
CA ILE A 16 -11.93 21.19 -14.54
C ILE A 16 -11.16 20.84 -15.80
N GLU A 17 -10.42 19.73 -15.77
CA GLU A 17 -9.83 19.11 -16.95
C GLU A 17 -10.63 17.88 -17.35
N SER A 18 -11.17 17.88 -18.57
CA SER A 18 -11.95 16.76 -19.12
C SER A 18 -11.50 16.31 -20.50
N SER A 19 -10.35 16.81 -20.96
CA SER A 19 -9.85 16.57 -22.32
C SER A 19 -9.00 15.30 -22.41
N PHE A 20 -8.95 14.48 -21.35
CA PHE A 20 -8.19 13.23 -21.35
C PHE A 20 -8.76 12.20 -22.32
N THR A 21 -7.87 11.51 -23.02
CA THR A 21 -8.18 10.38 -23.89
C THR A 21 -7.56 9.08 -23.36
N GLU A 22 -7.96 7.94 -23.91
CA GLU A 22 -7.37 6.63 -23.59
C GLU A 22 -5.92 6.47 -24.10
N ALA A 23 -5.51 7.34 -25.01
CA ALA A 23 -4.18 7.33 -25.62
C ALA A 23 -3.13 8.04 -24.76
N LEU A 24 -1.99 8.37 -25.38
CA LEU A 24 -0.96 9.23 -24.82
C LEU A 24 -1.46 10.68 -24.76
N ASN A 25 -1.51 11.26 -23.56
CA ASN A 25 -1.89 12.65 -23.34
C ASN A 25 -0.65 13.47 -22.97
N VAL A 26 -0.44 14.61 -23.63
CA VAL A 26 0.63 15.56 -23.29
C VAL A 26 0.01 16.89 -22.91
N ILE A 27 0.19 17.27 -21.64
CA ILE A 27 -0.20 18.56 -21.10
C ILE A 27 1.00 19.50 -21.17
N SER A 28 0.93 20.52 -22.01
CA SER A 28 2.02 21.48 -22.16
C SER A 28 1.63 22.87 -21.71
N SER A 29 2.62 23.70 -21.39
CA SER A 29 2.43 25.15 -21.36
C SER A 29 3.73 25.87 -21.67
N ASP A 30 3.63 27.14 -22.04
CA ASP A 30 4.74 28.07 -22.23
C ASP A 30 5.54 28.39 -20.95
N GLU A 31 4.92 28.27 -19.77
CA GLU A 31 5.57 28.54 -18.48
C GLU A 31 5.35 27.45 -17.41
N ASN A 32 6.25 27.36 -16.44
CA ASN A 32 6.17 26.38 -15.35
C ASN A 32 4.93 26.58 -14.45
N ASN A 33 4.50 27.82 -14.23
CA ASN A 33 3.52 28.17 -13.20
C ASN A 33 2.07 28.19 -13.71
N ARG A 34 1.74 27.42 -14.76
CA ARG A 34 0.41 27.40 -15.40
C ARG A 34 -0.55 26.33 -14.83
N GLY A 35 -0.16 25.65 -13.75
CA GLY A 35 -1.04 24.75 -12.99
C GLY A 35 -0.90 23.25 -13.29
N LYS A 36 -0.03 22.84 -14.22
CA LYS A 36 0.21 21.42 -14.57
C LYS A 36 0.49 20.54 -13.35
N THR A 37 1.44 20.95 -12.50
CA THR A 37 1.82 20.26 -11.27
C THR A 37 0.63 20.17 -10.29
N ILE A 38 -0.18 21.23 -10.17
CA ILE A 38 -1.37 21.25 -9.29
C ILE A 38 -2.39 20.22 -9.77
N LEU A 39 -2.60 20.10 -11.08
CA LEU A 39 -3.50 19.09 -11.66
C LEU A 39 -3.03 17.66 -11.34
N ILE A 40 -1.75 17.35 -11.63
CA ILE A 40 -1.20 16.00 -11.42
C ILE A 40 -1.16 15.63 -9.94
N GLN A 41 -0.73 16.55 -9.08
CA GLN A 41 -0.71 16.32 -7.63
C GLN A 41 -2.13 16.17 -7.08
N SER A 42 -3.11 16.89 -7.61
CA SER A 42 -4.52 16.72 -7.22
C SER A 42 -5.10 15.38 -7.65
N LEU A 43 -4.77 14.90 -8.85
CA LEU A 43 -5.15 13.57 -9.31
C LEU A 43 -4.63 12.50 -8.34
N LEU A 44 -3.34 12.51 -8.03
CA LEU A 44 -2.72 11.52 -7.17
C LEU A 44 -3.14 11.66 -5.71
N PHE A 45 -3.30 12.89 -5.23
CA PHE A 45 -3.85 13.17 -3.92
C PHE A 45 -5.26 12.60 -3.81
N CYS A 46 -6.15 12.85 -4.77
CA CYS A 46 -7.49 12.29 -4.75
C CYS A 46 -7.49 10.75 -4.73
N LEU A 47 -6.54 10.13 -5.43
CA LEU A 47 -6.33 8.68 -5.44
C LEU A 47 -5.66 8.12 -4.16
N GLY A 48 -5.30 8.99 -3.21
CA GLY A 48 -4.81 8.59 -1.89
C GLY A 48 -3.31 8.73 -1.67
N ASN A 49 -2.56 9.22 -2.66
CA ASN A 49 -1.13 9.48 -2.51
C ASN A 49 -0.85 10.60 -1.52
N VAL A 50 0.39 10.64 -1.01
CA VAL A 50 0.92 11.78 -0.24
C VAL A 50 1.23 12.91 -1.23
N PRO A 51 0.68 14.12 -1.02
CA PRO A 51 0.82 15.20 -2.00
C PRO A 51 2.20 15.86 -1.94
N ALA A 52 2.67 16.36 -3.07
CA ALA A 52 3.80 17.28 -3.18
C ALA A 52 3.37 18.58 -3.89
N PHE A 53 2.43 19.32 -3.28
CA PHE A 53 1.97 20.60 -3.83
C PHE A 53 2.99 21.73 -3.63
N PRO A 54 2.98 22.76 -4.51
CA PRO A 54 3.69 24.01 -4.25
C PRO A 54 3.27 24.63 -2.91
N SER A 55 4.22 25.25 -2.20
CA SER A 55 3.99 25.81 -0.86
C SER A 55 2.93 26.92 -0.82
N THR A 56 2.66 27.56 -1.96
CA THR A 56 1.66 28.63 -2.09
C THR A 56 0.24 28.09 -2.28
N PHE A 57 0.06 26.79 -2.53
CA PHE A 57 -1.24 26.19 -2.80
C PHE A 57 -1.78 25.46 -1.55
N ASN A 58 -2.78 26.06 -0.89
CA ASN A 58 -3.41 25.46 0.29
C ASN A 58 -4.43 24.38 -0.11
N TYR A 59 -3.95 23.23 -0.57
CA TYR A 59 -4.78 22.14 -1.08
C TYR A 59 -5.86 21.63 -0.11
N LEU A 60 -5.71 21.84 1.22
CA LEU A 60 -6.71 21.42 2.21
C LEU A 60 -8.02 22.22 2.15
N ASP A 61 -8.00 23.40 1.53
CA ASP A 61 -9.17 24.25 1.38
C ASP A 61 -10.06 23.83 0.19
N TYR A 62 -9.55 22.93 -0.67
CA TYR A 62 -10.21 22.52 -1.90
C TYR A 62 -10.76 21.10 -1.84
N TYR A 63 -11.77 20.86 -2.66
CA TYR A 63 -12.25 19.55 -3.01
C TYR A 63 -11.51 19.10 -4.27
N HIS A 64 -11.01 17.86 -4.25
CA HIS A 64 -10.37 17.23 -5.38
C HIS A 64 -11.27 16.11 -5.88
N ILE A 65 -11.52 16.06 -7.19
CA ILE A 65 -12.39 15.06 -7.81
C ILE A 65 -11.64 14.42 -8.96
N VAL A 66 -11.70 13.09 -9.03
CA VAL A 66 -11.20 12.31 -10.16
C VAL A 66 -12.32 11.40 -10.64
N ILE A 67 -12.65 11.50 -11.92
CA ILE A 67 -13.55 10.57 -12.60
C ILE A 67 -12.69 9.65 -13.46
N PHE A 68 -12.85 8.35 -13.26
CA PHE A 68 -12.09 7.34 -13.96
C PHE A 68 -12.96 6.13 -14.30
N SER A 69 -12.47 5.28 -15.20
CA SER A 69 -13.13 4.04 -15.61
C SER A 69 -12.22 2.84 -15.41
N VAL A 70 -12.78 1.73 -14.95
CA VAL A 70 -12.13 0.42 -14.82
C VAL A 70 -13.13 -0.62 -15.35
N GLU A 71 -12.71 -1.43 -16.33
CA GLU A 71 -13.56 -2.50 -16.92
C GLU A 71 -14.96 -1.99 -17.28
N ASP A 72 -15.03 -0.87 -18.00
CA ASP A 72 -16.27 -0.17 -18.42
C ASP A 72 -17.16 0.38 -17.30
N VAL A 73 -16.77 0.24 -16.04
CA VAL A 73 -17.46 0.87 -14.90
C VAL A 73 -16.85 2.24 -14.62
N GLN A 74 -17.69 3.28 -14.57
CA GLN A 74 -17.28 4.62 -14.21
C GLN A 74 -17.35 4.85 -12.69
N TYR A 75 -16.26 5.36 -12.15
CA TYR A 75 -16.11 5.74 -10.75
C TYR A 75 -15.85 7.24 -10.66
N SER A 76 -16.52 7.89 -9.72
CA SER A 76 -16.23 9.29 -9.35
C SER A 76 -15.72 9.29 -7.93
N LEU A 77 -14.48 9.73 -7.72
CA LEU A 77 -13.86 9.82 -6.40
C LEU A 77 -13.68 11.29 -6.04
N CYS A 78 -14.16 11.68 -4.86
CA CYS A 78 -13.94 12.99 -4.28
C CYS A 78 -13.07 12.84 -3.02
N ARG A 79 -12.08 13.72 -2.84
CA ARG A 79 -11.26 13.83 -1.64
C ARG A 79 -11.27 15.25 -1.11
N ARG A 80 -11.45 15.38 0.20
CA ARG A 80 -11.22 16.60 0.97
C ARG A 80 -10.46 16.22 2.23
N ALA A 81 -9.26 16.78 2.40
CA ALA A 81 -8.34 16.40 3.46
C ALA A 81 -8.11 14.86 3.54
N ASN A 82 -8.64 14.21 4.59
CA ASN A 82 -8.49 12.77 4.81
C ASN A 82 -9.74 11.95 4.47
N SER A 83 -10.84 12.61 4.11
CA SER A 83 -12.11 11.96 3.80
C SER A 83 -12.25 11.77 2.30
N PHE A 84 -12.85 10.66 1.91
CA PHE A 84 -13.11 10.29 0.52
C PHE A 84 -14.59 9.98 0.33
N ILE A 85 -15.10 10.26 -0.87
CA ILE A 85 -16.40 9.76 -1.32
C ILE A 85 -16.21 9.12 -2.67
N LEU A 86 -16.55 7.84 -2.78
CA LEU A 86 -16.57 7.13 -4.04
C LEU A 86 -18.02 6.92 -4.47
N LYS A 87 -18.36 7.41 -5.65
CA LYS A 87 -19.67 7.24 -6.26
C LYS A 87 -19.57 6.39 -7.52
N THR A 88 -20.48 5.43 -7.64
CA THR A 88 -20.82 4.72 -8.88
C THR A 88 -22.25 5.07 -9.28
N ASN A 89 -22.76 4.53 -10.39
CA ASN A 89 -24.12 4.83 -10.85
C ASN A 89 -25.21 4.56 -9.79
N ASN A 90 -25.01 3.57 -8.91
CA ASN A 90 -26.02 3.14 -7.95
C ASN A 90 -25.62 3.33 -6.47
N THR A 91 -24.33 3.52 -6.17
CA THR A 91 -23.84 3.53 -4.79
C THR A 91 -22.99 4.75 -4.49
N LEU A 92 -23.11 5.24 -3.26
CA LEU A 92 -22.28 6.30 -2.70
C LEU A 92 -21.62 5.78 -1.44
N MET A 93 -20.30 5.70 -1.46
CA MET A 93 -19.47 5.21 -0.37
C MET A 93 -18.67 6.35 0.22
N VAL A 94 -18.75 6.54 1.54
CA VAL A 94 -17.96 7.54 2.26
C VAL A 94 -16.83 6.84 2.99
N PHE A 95 -15.60 7.37 2.98
CA PHE A 95 -14.47 6.82 3.73
C PHE A 95 -13.78 7.91 4.54
N ASP A 96 -13.39 7.59 5.77
CA ASP A 96 -12.76 8.56 6.69
C ASP A 96 -11.24 8.42 6.76
N SER A 97 -10.69 7.46 6.03
CA SER A 97 -9.25 7.26 5.94
C SER A 97 -8.87 6.53 4.66
N ILE A 98 -7.60 6.68 4.27
CA ILE A 98 -7.02 5.92 3.16
C ILE A 98 -7.08 4.41 3.40
N SER A 99 -6.97 3.95 4.65
CA SER A 99 -7.06 2.53 4.98
C SER A 99 -8.44 1.94 4.65
N GLU A 100 -9.52 2.67 4.89
CA GLU A 100 -10.87 2.23 4.50
C GLU A 100 -11.00 2.18 2.97
N LEU A 101 -10.57 3.24 2.27
CA LEU A 101 -10.61 3.30 0.80
C LEU A 101 -9.85 2.13 0.17
N LYS A 102 -8.62 1.84 0.61
CA LYS A 102 -7.80 0.74 0.07
C LYS A 102 -8.45 -0.63 0.21
N ARG A 103 -9.14 -0.87 1.32
CA ARG A 103 -9.84 -2.14 1.56
C ARG A 103 -11.02 -2.30 0.60
N TYR A 104 -11.82 -1.25 0.46
CA TYR A 104 -12.90 -1.23 -0.53
C TYR A 104 -12.34 -1.40 -1.95
N TRP A 105 -11.27 -0.67 -2.29
CA TRP A 105 -10.61 -0.73 -3.59
C TRP A 105 -10.15 -2.15 -3.94
N THR A 106 -9.47 -2.80 -3.00
CA THR A 106 -8.93 -4.16 -3.16
C THR A 106 -10.03 -5.20 -3.39
N ARG A 107 -11.21 -4.99 -2.80
CA ARG A 107 -12.37 -5.90 -2.92
C ARG A 107 -13.20 -5.65 -4.17
N ASN A 108 -13.42 -4.39 -4.52
CA ASN A 108 -14.48 -3.99 -5.46
C ASN A 108 -13.98 -3.39 -6.77
N ILE A 109 -12.70 -2.97 -6.87
CA ILE A 109 -12.15 -2.34 -8.08
C ILE A 109 -11.05 -3.20 -8.70
N PHE A 110 -9.93 -3.40 -7.99
CA PHE A 110 -8.91 -4.38 -8.34
C PHE A 110 -7.99 -4.64 -7.13
N LYS A 111 -7.40 -5.84 -7.08
CA LYS A 111 -6.58 -6.26 -5.95
C LYS A 111 -5.29 -5.45 -5.87
N LEU A 112 -5.05 -4.81 -4.72
CA LEU A 112 -3.78 -4.19 -4.40
C LEU A 112 -2.80 -5.22 -3.79
N PRO A 113 -1.49 -5.09 -4.01
CA PRO A 113 -0.47 -5.95 -3.41
C PRO A 113 -0.51 -5.96 -1.88
N ILE A 114 -0.07 -7.08 -1.30
CA ILE A 114 0.05 -7.26 0.16
C ILE A 114 1.53 -7.38 0.49
N ILE A 115 1.99 -6.56 1.43
CA ILE A 115 3.37 -6.57 1.89
C ILE A 115 3.43 -6.95 3.37
N THR A 116 4.48 -7.65 3.76
CA THR A 116 4.79 -7.95 5.16
C THR A 116 5.70 -6.87 5.71
N LYS A 117 5.21 -6.10 6.68
CA LYS A 117 5.99 -5.09 7.39
C LYS A 117 5.99 -5.42 8.87
N ASN A 118 7.18 -5.55 9.47
CA ASN A 118 7.37 -5.95 10.88
C ASN A 118 6.62 -7.25 11.23
N GLY A 119 6.61 -8.23 10.33
CA GLY A 119 5.92 -9.52 10.54
C GLY A 119 4.39 -9.48 10.41
N ILE A 120 3.82 -8.37 9.93
CA ILE A 120 2.38 -8.20 9.73
C ILE A 120 2.07 -7.91 8.27
N GLU A 121 1.13 -8.66 7.71
CA GLU A 121 0.61 -8.45 6.36
C GLU A 121 -0.29 -7.21 6.31
N ARG A 122 -0.05 -6.36 5.31
CA ARG A 122 -0.84 -5.14 5.09
C ARG A 122 -0.99 -4.89 3.60
N ILE A 123 -2.17 -4.41 3.20
CA ILE A 123 -2.38 -3.88 1.85
C ILE A 123 -1.43 -2.68 1.66
N VAL A 124 -0.66 -2.68 0.58
CA VAL A 124 0.33 -1.65 0.31
C VAL A 124 -0.26 -0.24 0.37
N ASP A 125 0.49 0.71 0.94
CA ASP A 125 0.07 2.12 0.96
C ASP A 125 0.26 2.77 -0.42
N PRO A 126 -0.58 3.76 -0.79
CA PRO A 126 -0.52 4.36 -2.13
C PRO A 126 0.81 5.08 -2.38
N GLU A 127 1.46 5.57 -1.31
CA GLU A 127 2.80 6.18 -1.35
C GLU A 127 3.88 5.25 -1.92
N LEU A 128 3.79 3.94 -1.62
CA LEU A 128 4.69 2.95 -2.19
C LEU A 128 4.18 2.45 -3.55
N TYR A 129 2.87 2.25 -3.66
CA TYR A 129 2.22 1.67 -4.84
C TYR A 129 2.32 2.56 -6.08
N TYR A 130 2.07 3.86 -5.97
CA TYR A 130 2.10 4.77 -7.12
C TYR A 130 3.50 4.98 -7.70
N GLN A 131 4.56 4.51 -7.05
CA GLN A 131 5.91 4.52 -7.65
C GLN A 131 6.04 3.56 -8.84
N LEU A 132 5.06 2.68 -9.08
CA LEU A 132 5.01 1.83 -10.28
C LEU A 132 4.61 2.59 -11.54
N ASN A 133 3.85 3.68 -11.39
CA ASN A 133 3.20 4.37 -12.51
C ASN A 133 3.30 5.90 -12.44
N PHE A 134 3.92 6.48 -11.39
CA PHE A 134 4.06 7.92 -11.23
C PHE A 134 5.49 8.37 -10.92
N VAL A 135 5.92 9.43 -11.60
CA VAL A 135 7.14 10.19 -11.28
C VAL A 135 6.80 11.69 -11.21
N GLY A 136 7.13 12.32 -10.09
CA GLY A 136 6.92 13.76 -9.86
C GLY A 136 8.02 14.64 -10.46
N GLN A 137 7.75 15.95 -10.49
CA GLN A 137 8.69 16.95 -10.99
C GLN A 137 9.92 17.12 -10.07
N ASP A 138 9.72 17.12 -8.75
CA ASP A 138 10.77 17.35 -7.75
C ASP A 138 11.32 16.03 -7.14
N LYS A 139 12.59 16.04 -6.73
CA LYS A 139 13.28 14.95 -6.00
C LYS A 139 13.31 13.60 -6.75
N LYS A 140 13.82 13.62 -7.99
CA LYS A 140 14.13 12.45 -8.82
C LYS A 140 15.35 11.66 -8.31
N ASP A 141 15.28 11.18 -7.06
CA ASP A 141 16.30 10.30 -6.48
C ASP A 141 16.21 8.92 -7.14
N THR A 142 17.21 8.56 -7.94
CA THR A 142 17.28 7.28 -8.63
C THR A 142 17.75 6.14 -7.72
N SER A 143 18.34 6.51 -6.58
CA SER A 143 18.93 5.55 -5.65
C SER A 143 17.91 5.00 -4.68
N ASN A 144 16.74 5.63 -4.49
CA ASN A 144 15.83 5.24 -3.41
C ASN A 144 14.34 5.40 -3.79
N ILE A 145 13.46 4.98 -2.89
CA ILE A 145 12.02 5.21 -3.01
C ILE A 145 11.67 6.69 -2.80
N THR A 146 10.60 7.14 -3.44
CA THR A 146 10.02 8.46 -3.22
C THR A 146 9.38 8.48 -1.82
N ASN A 147 9.71 9.49 -1.00
CA ASN A 147 9.33 9.66 0.41
C ASN A 147 9.95 8.64 1.40
N LYS A 148 11.13 9.01 1.92
CA LYS A 148 11.85 8.25 2.96
C LYS A 148 11.12 8.39 4.30
N GLY A 149 10.76 7.28 4.93
CA GLY A 149 10.07 7.28 6.20
C GLY A 149 9.70 5.87 6.67
N TYR A 150 8.42 5.53 6.56
CA TYR A 150 7.90 4.24 7.01
C TYR A 150 8.36 3.07 6.12
N TYR A 151 8.47 3.31 4.81
CA TYR A 151 8.88 2.30 3.82
C TYR A 151 10.35 2.44 3.41
N ASN A 152 10.90 1.35 2.85
CA ASN A 152 12.25 1.27 2.31
C ASN A 152 12.31 0.49 0.98
N LYS A 153 13.50 0.34 0.39
CA LYS A 153 13.68 -0.38 -0.90
C LYS A 153 13.24 -1.84 -0.83
N LEU A 154 13.46 -2.53 0.30
CA LEU A 154 13.04 -3.92 0.47
C LEU A 154 11.52 -4.04 0.42
N ASP A 155 10.81 -3.10 1.05
CA ASP A 155 9.34 -3.07 0.98
C ASP A 155 8.86 -2.89 -0.47
N PHE A 156 9.57 -2.09 -1.28
CA PHE A 156 9.26 -1.93 -2.71
C PHE A 156 9.48 -3.23 -3.50
N TYR A 157 10.58 -3.95 -3.25
CA TYR A 157 10.80 -5.27 -3.87
C TYR A 157 9.74 -6.29 -3.44
N ASN A 158 9.41 -6.35 -2.14
CA ASN A 158 8.36 -7.23 -1.63
C ASN A 158 6.99 -6.90 -2.26
N MET A 159 6.72 -5.62 -2.52
CA MET A 159 5.52 -5.21 -3.25
C MET A 159 5.52 -5.73 -4.69
N LEU A 160 6.65 -5.63 -5.40
CA LEU A 160 6.79 -6.17 -6.77
C LEU A 160 6.55 -7.68 -6.80
N PHE A 161 7.16 -8.42 -5.87
CA PHE A 161 6.98 -9.87 -5.78
C PHE A 161 5.53 -10.23 -5.47
N SER A 162 4.92 -9.53 -4.51
CA SER A 162 3.49 -9.70 -4.22
C SER A 162 2.60 -9.39 -5.44
N PHE A 163 2.95 -8.39 -6.25
CA PHE A 163 2.19 -8.01 -7.42
C PHE A 163 2.08 -9.15 -8.43
N VAL A 164 3.18 -9.88 -8.66
CA VAL A 164 3.22 -11.05 -9.56
C VAL A 164 2.93 -12.38 -8.86
N ASN A 165 2.45 -12.34 -7.61
CA ASN A 165 2.17 -13.50 -6.75
C ASN A 165 3.38 -14.42 -6.46
N ILE A 166 4.59 -13.85 -6.40
CA ILE A 166 5.78 -14.54 -5.89
C ILE A 166 5.80 -14.40 -4.35
N ASN A 167 5.95 -15.52 -3.64
CA ASN A 167 5.97 -15.53 -2.17
C ASN A 167 7.18 -14.76 -1.61
N ASN A 168 7.01 -14.09 -0.47
CA ASN A 168 8.11 -13.42 0.22
C ASN A 168 8.95 -14.45 1.01
N VAL A 169 10.27 -14.43 0.81
CA VAL A 169 11.23 -15.35 1.44
C VAL A 169 11.34 -15.14 2.96
N THR A 170 10.81 -14.03 3.50
CA THR A 170 10.84 -13.74 4.94
C THR A 170 10.10 -14.79 5.77
N ASP A 171 9.01 -15.36 5.26
CA ASP A 171 8.26 -16.41 5.99
C ASP A 171 8.98 -17.76 5.99
N THR A 172 9.91 -17.98 5.05
CA THR A 172 10.67 -19.23 4.95
C THR A 172 11.98 -19.18 5.74
N VAL A 173 12.74 -18.07 5.70
CA VAL A 173 14.07 -17.97 6.37
C VAL A 173 13.99 -17.98 7.89
N GLU A 174 13.05 -17.23 8.49
CA GLU A 174 12.84 -17.28 9.94
C GLU A 174 12.46 -18.70 10.39
N ASN A 175 11.64 -19.37 9.60
CA ASN A 175 11.25 -20.76 9.85
C ASN A 175 12.45 -21.72 9.68
N PHE A 176 13.35 -21.50 8.71
CA PHE A 176 14.54 -22.34 8.52
C PHE A 176 15.54 -22.26 9.66
N ASP A 177 15.84 -21.05 10.14
CA ASP A 177 16.78 -20.90 11.26
C ASP A 177 16.19 -21.49 12.53
N LEU A 178 14.88 -21.34 12.74
CA LEU A 178 14.17 -21.97 13.84
C LEU A 178 14.15 -23.50 13.72
N VAL A 179 13.93 -24.06 12.53
CA VAL A 179 13.91 -25.51 12.32
C VAL A 179 15.32 -26.11 12.36
N LYS A 180 16.35 -25.42 11.85
CA LYS A 180 17.76 -25.84 11.97
C LYS A 180 18.25 -25.77 13.41
N ARG A 181 17.92 -24.69 14.14
CA ARG A 181 18.18 -24.62 15.59
C ARG A 181 17.47 -25.76 16.28
N LYS A 182 16.17 -25.96 16.06
CA LYS A 182 15.41 -27.07 16.64
C LYS A 182 16.02 -28.45 16.34
N ILE A 183 16.52 -28.71 15.13
CA ILE A 183 17.23 -29.96 14.80
C ILE A 183 18.55 -30.08 15.57
N ASN A 184 19.34 -29.01 15.67
CA ASN A 184 20.57 -29.03 16.45
C ASN A 184 20.27 -29.23 17.95
N ASP A 185 19.26 -28.55 18.47
CA ASP A 185 18.79 -28.65 19.85
C ASP A 185 18.34 -30.07 20.16
N LEU A 186 17.53 -30.68 19.28
CA LEU A 186 17.09 -32.07 19.38
C LEU A 186 18.28 -33.05 19.28
N LYS A 187 19.26 -32.79 18.41
CA LYS A 187 20.49 -33.62 18.30
C LYS A 187 21.36 -33.54 19.55
N ASP A 188 21.45 -32.36 20.15
CA ASP A 188 22.19 -32.12 21.39
C ASP A 188 21.45 -32.69 22.61
N GLU A 189 20.12 -32.56 22.65
CA GLU A 189 19.23 -33.18 23.64
C GLU A 189 19.41 -34.71 23.59
N ARG A 190 19.33 -35.31 22.40
CA ARG A 190 19.58 -36.74 22.16
C ARG A 190 20.97 -37.18 22.63
N LYS A 191 22.02 -36.42 22.29
CA LYS A 191 23.40 -36.72 22.70
C LYS A 191 23.57 -36.66 24.22
N THR A 192 22.85 -35.75 24.87
CA THR A 192 22.84 -35.55 26.32
C THR A 192 22.07 -36.67 27.00
N LEU A 193 20.89 -37.03 26.51
CA LEU A 193 20.07 -38.14 27.02
C LEU A 193 20.78 -39.49 26.86
N LEU A 194 21.48 -39.74 25.75
CA LEU A 194 22.29 -40.96 25.54
C LEU A 194 23.51 -41.04 26.48
N LYS A 195 24.11 -39.90 26.81
CA LYS A 195 25.19 -39.81 27.80
C LYS A 195 24.64 -40.02 29.22
N GLN A 196 23.54 -39.37 29.57
CA GLN A 196 22.85 -39.52 30.85
C GLN A 196 22.39 -40.97 31.07
N HIS A 197 21.86 -41.63 30.05
CA HIS A 197 21.44 -43.03 30.12
C HIS A 197 22.62 -44.00 30.34
N LYS A 198 23.80 -43.72 29.75
CA LYS A 198 25.04 -44.45 30.05
C LYS A 198 25.57 -44.20 31.47
N ILE A 199 25.42 -42.98 31.97
CA ILE A 199 25.90 -42.55 33.29
C ILE A 199 24.99 -43.06 34.42
N LEU A 200 23.67 -43.13 34.22
CA LEU A 200 22.70 -43.66 35.18
C LEU A 200 22.85 -45.17 35.45
N LYS A 201 23.58 -45.89 34.57
CA LYS A 201 23.95 -47.30 34.75
C LYS A 201 25.22 -47.50 35.59
N SER A 202 26.02 -46.45 35.80
CA SER A 202 27.24 -46.49 36.63
C SER A 202 26.99 -45.77 37.94
N THR A 203 26.85 -46.54 39.01
CA THR A 203 26.65 -46.05 40.38
C THR A 203 27.85 -45.23 40.86
N ASN A 204 27.73 -43.91 40.99
CA ASN A 204 28.07 -43.20 42.23
C ASN A 204 27.59 -41.74 42.22
N THR A 205 27.02 -41.33 43.34
CA THR A 205 26.53 -40.00 43.62
C THR A 205 27.66 -39.08 44.08
N ALA A 206 27.94 -38.03 43.30
CA ALA A 206 28.44 -36.77 43.81
C ALA A 206 27.99 -35.67 42.85
N ALA A 207 27.25 -34.72 43.40
CA ALA A 207 26.50 -33.70 42.72
C ALA A 207 27.36 -32.69 41.97
N THR A 208 26.67 -31.89 41.16
CA THR A 208 27.01 -30.50 40.82
C THR A 208 28.35 -30.30 40.13
N TYR A 209 28.41 -30.50 38.81
CA TYR A 209 29.25 -29.64 37.98
C TYR A 209 28.65 -29.51 36.57
N LEU A 210 28.04 -28.33 36.37
CA LEU A 210 27.83 -27.62 35.10
C LEU A 210 26.76 -28.19 34.16
N SER A 211 25.50 -27.79 34.44
CA SER A 211 24.45 -27.67 33.42
C SER A 211 24.97 -26.82 32.27
N SER A 212 25.19 -27.48 31.14
CA SER A 212 25.98 -26.94 30.05
C SER A 212 25.27 -25.80 29.34
N VAL A 213 26.03 -24.75 29.05
CA VAL A 213 25.78 -23.50 28.31
C VAL A 213 24.77 -23.56 27.14
N ASN A 214 24.46 -24.75 26.61
CA ASN A 214 23.61 -24.99 25.47
C ASN A 214 22.10 -24.85 25.77
N ASP A 215 21.59 -25.39 26.89
CA ASP A 215 20.17 -25.27 27.29
C ASP A 215 19.75 -23.81 27.52
N LYS A 216 20.72 -22.96 27.90
CA LYS A 216 20.53 -21.51 28.05
C LYS A 216 20.37 -20.79 26.71
N LEU A 217 21.08 -21.21 25.66
CA LEU A 217 21.01 -20.57 24.35
C LEU A 217 19.73 -20.95 23.60
N THR A 218 19.32 -22.21 23.70
CA THR A 218 18.09 -22.72 23.09
C THR A 218 16.86 -22.11 23.77
N LEU A 219 16.82 -22.08 25.10
CA LEU A 219 15.76 -21.39 25.84
C LEU A 219 15.75 -19.88 25.56
N LYS A 220 16.91 -19.22 25.52
CA LYS A 220 16.99 -17.79 25.18
C LYS A 220 16.38 -17.51 23.80
N SER A 221 16.68 -18.32 22.80
CA SER A 221 16.10 -18.15 21.46
C SER A 221 14.59 -18.43 21.42
N LYS A 222 14.08 -19.33 22.28
CA LYS A 222 12.65 -19.57 22.44
C LYS A 222 11.95 -18.41 23.17
N ILE A 223 12.60 -17.82 24.17
CA ILE A 223 12.12 -16.60 24.84
C ILE A 223 12.07 -15.44 23.85
N GLU A 224 13.12 -15.22 23.06
CA GLU A 224 13.12 -14.20 21.98
C GLU A 224 11.97 -14.44 20.98
N LYS A 225 11.66 -15.70 20.66
CA LYS A 225 10.51 -16.05 19.82
C LYS A 225 9.17 -15.78 20.51
N ILE A 226 9.02 -16.10 21.79
CA ILE A 226 7.82 -15.79 22.56
C ILE A 226 7.63 -14.28 22.68
N GLU A 227 8.70 -13.51 22.89
CA GLU A 227 8.69 -12.05 22.93
C GLU A 227 8.19 -11.47 21.60
N THR A 228 8.74 -11.92 20.47
CA THR A 228 8.29 -11.46 19.14
C THR A 228 6.83 -11.83 18.85
N LEU A 229 6.41 -13.05 19.20
CA LEU A 229 5.00 -13.46 19.08
C LEU A 229 4.08 -12.63 19.99
N THR A 230 4.54 -12.27 21.19
CA THR A 230 3.80 -11.44 22.14
C THR A 230 3.65 -10.02 21.61
N GLU A 231 4.71 -9.44 21.03
CA GLU A 231 4.65 -8.14 20.36
C GLU A 231 3.64 -8.14 19.21
N GLN A 232 3.63 -9.19 18.38
CA GLN A 232 2.64 -9.36 17.31
C GLN A 232 1.20 -9.46 17.86
N ILE A 233 0.99 -10.21 18.96
CA ILE A 233 -0.32 -10.29 19.62
C ILE A 233 -0.76 -8.91 20.13
N LEU A 234 0.15 -8.12 20.72
CA LEU A 234 -0.14 -6.76 21.17
C LEU A 234 -0.56 -5.86 20.00
N GLU A 235 0.14 -5.95 18.87
CA GLU A 235 -0.20 -5.17 17.69
C GLU A 235 -1.55 -5.58 17.08
N TYR A 236 -1.81 -6.87 16.91
CA TYR A 236 -3.13 -7.35 16.46
C TYR A 236 -4.25 -6.99 17.45
N SER A 237 -3.98 -7.01 18.76
CA SER A 237 -4.94 -6.60 19.78
C SER A 237 -5.26 -5.11 19.71
N LYS A 238 -4.26 -4.28 19.42
CA LYS A 238 -4.45 -2.84 19.16
C LYS A 238 -5.27 -2.60 17.90
N LEU A 239 -4.96 -3.31 16.80
CA LEU A 239 -5.72 -3.23 15.55
C LEU A 239 -7.18 -3.65 15.74
N ARG A 240 -7.42 -4.77 16.44
CA ARG A 240 -8.76 -5.26 16.78
C ARG A 240 -9.53 -4.26 17.64
N SER A 241 -8.90 -3.69 18.67
CA SER A 241 -9.53 -2.69 19.55
C SER A 241 -9.92 -1.42 18.79
N ASN A 242 -9.07 -0.98 17.87
CA ASN A 242 -9.36 0.16 16.99
C ASN A 242 -10.53 -0.13 16.05
N ALA A 243 -10.54 -1.30 15.40
CA ALA A 243 -11.65 -1.74 14.54
C ALA A 243 -12.98 -1.80 15.32
N LEU A 244 -12.96 -2.36 16.54
CA LEU A 244 -14.13 -2.44 17.42
C LEU A 244 -14.64 -1.06 17.85
N SER A 245 -13.73 -0.15 18.22
CA SER A 245 -14.10 1.24 18.53
C SER A 245 -14.78 1.93 17.34
N ARG A 246 -14.25 1.74 16.12
CA ARG A 246 -14.84 2.32 14.90
C ARG A 246 -16.19 1.69 14.56
N LYS A 247 -16.32 0.36 14.62
CA LYS A 247 -17.59 -0.35 14.45
C LYS A 247 -18.66 0.19 15.40
N ASN A 248 -18.35 0.30 16.69
CA ASN A 248 -19.30 0.81 17.69
C ASN A 248 -19.76 2.24 17.38
N LYS A 249 -18.86 3.11 16.90
CA LYS A 249 -19.23 4.48 16.47
C LYS A 249 -20.23 4.44 15.32
N TYR A 250 -19.96 3.64 14.27
CA TYR A 250 -20.86 3.52 13.13
C TYR A 250 -22.21 2.87 13.49
N GLU A 251 -22.23 1.90 14.41
CA GLU A 251 -23.48 1.32 14.92
C GLU A 251 -24.33 2.34 15.67
N LEU A 252 -23.71 3.23 16.45
CA LEU A 252 -24.40 4.36 17.09
C LEU A 252 -24.94 5.33 16.03
N THR A 253 -24.12 5.70 15.04
CA THR A 253 -24.55 6.58 13.94
C THR A 253 -25.73 6.00 13.16
N ILE A 254 -25.77 4.69 12.88
CA ILE A 254 -26.94 4.06 12.24
C ILE A 254 -28.19 4.21 13.11
N LYS A 255 -28.08 4.01 14.43
CA LYS A 255 -29.23 4.15 15.35
C LYS A 255 -29.75 5.59 15.36
N GLU A 256 -28.85 6.57 15.32
CA GLU A 256 -29.20 8.00 15.23
C GLU A 256 -29.84 8.36 13.88
N LEU A 257 -29.26 7.92 12.76
CA LEU A 257 -29.83 8.19 11.43
C LEU A 257 -31.18 7.50 11.23
N LYS A 258 -31.37 6.28 11.76
CA LYS A 258 -32.66 5.57 11.73
C LYS A 258 -33.72 6.22 12.63
N SER A 259 -33.33 6.85 13.74
CA SER A 259 -34.30 7.55 14.60
C SER A 259 -34.83 8.83 13.92
N LEU A 260 -33.99 9.50 13.12
CA LEU A 260 -34.38 10.61 12.24
C LEU A 260 -35.24 10.16 11.05
N ASN A 261 -35.19 8.88 10.67
CA ASN A 261 -35.96 8.31 9.56
C ASN A 261 -37.40 7.93 9.93
N ARG A 262 -37.87 8.28 11.13
CA ARG A 262 -39.29 8.12 11.50
C ARG A 262 -40.08 9.25 10.85
N THR A 263 -40.86 8.93 9.83
CA THR A 263 -41.91 9.81 9.33
C THR A 263 -42.83 10.17 10.50
N ILE A 264 -42.87 11.45 10.87
CA ILE A 264 -43.87 11.96 11.82
C ILE A 264 -45.09 12.29 10.96
N ASP A 265 -46.08 11.40 10.90
CA ASP A 265 -47.32 11.64 10.12
C ASP A 265 -48.10 12.89 10.59
N SER A 266 -47.72 13.49 11.71
CA SER A 266 -48.34 14.66 12.33
C SER A 266 -47.45 15.92 12.41
N GLY A 267 -46.30 15.99 11.70
CA GLY A 267 -45.43 17.18 11.76
C GLY A 267 -44.14 17.12 10.94
N GLU A 268 -43.49 18.27 10.77
CA GLU A 268 -42.21 18.43 10.05
C GLU A 268 -41.08 18.80 11.02
N LEU A 269 -39.88 18.24 10.80
CA LEU A 269 -38.67 18.59 11.55
C LEU A 269 -38.12 19.92 11.05
N ARG A 270 -38.01 20.92 11.94
CA ARG A 270 -37.40 22.22 11.66
C ARG A 270 -36.33 22.57 12.68
N CYS A 271 -35.24 23.18 12.22
CA CYS A 271 -34.24 23.77 13.11
C CYS A 271 -34.88 24.93 13.89
N MET A 272 -34.79 24.91 15.22
CA MET A 272 -35.39 25.94 16.06
C MET A 272 -34.73 27.31 15.89
N GLU A 273 -33.44 27.36 15.51
CA GLU A 273 -32.68 28.61 15.39
C GLU A 273 -32.90 29.31 14.03
N CYS A 274 -32.98 28.54 12.93
CA CYS A 274 -33.07 29.10 11.58
C CYS A 274 -34.32 28.70 10.80
N ASN A 275 -35.24 27.93 11.42
CA ASN A 275 -36.47 27.41 10.83
C ASN A 275 -36.28 26.55 9.57
N SER A 276 -35.05 26.10 9.29
CA SER A 276 -34.71 25.26 8.13
C SER A 276 -35.23 23.83 8.29
N THR A 277 -35.76 23.27 7.21
CA THR A 277 -36.13 21.85 7.07
C THR A 277 -34.95 20.98 6.59
N HIS A 278 -33.81 21.60 6.26
CA HIS A 278 -32.63 20.91 5.75
C HIS A 278 -31.75 20.45 6.90
N ILE A 279 -31.57 19.14 7.05
CA ILE A 279 -30.71 18.52 8.06
C ILE A 279 -29.40 18.08 7.40
N SER A 280 -28.27 18.58 7.90
CA SER A 280 -26.94 18.16 7.46
C SER A 280 -26.36 17.08 8.37
N TYR A 281 -25.73 16.07 7.77
CA TYR A 281 -24.88 15.10 8.46
C TYR A 281 -23.42 15.43 8.15
N ASN A 282 -22.65 15.71 9.20
CA ASN A 282 -21.22 15.97 9.10
C ASN A 282 -20.45 14.77 9.64
N ASN A 283 -19.50 14.25 8.87
CA ASN A 283 -18.54 13.29 9.41
C ASN A 283 -17.62 13.97 10.45
N SER A 284 -17.01 13.19 11.34
CA SER A 284 -16.18 13.76 12.40
C SER A 284 -14.88 14.39 11.86
N GLY A 285 -14.73 15.72 11.96
CA GLY A 285 -13.48 16.43 11.64
C GLY A 285 -13.68 17.91 11.27
N LYS A 286 -12.61 18.73 11.36
CA LYS A 286 -12.66 20.16 10.98
C LYS A 286 -12.88 20.41 9.47
N HIS A 287 -12.53 19.44 8.61
CA HIS A 287 -12.62 19.51 7.15
C HIS A 287 -13.42 18.32 6.57
N SER A 288 -14.49 17.90 7.25
CA SER A 288 -15.33 16.78 6.84
C SER A 288 -16.33 17.15 5.75
N TYR A 289 -16.91 16.14 5.11
CA TYR A 289 -18.06 16.31 4.25
C TYR A 289 -19.33 16.59 5.05
N SER A 290 -20.16 17.47 4.49
CA SER A 290 -21.49 17.78 4.98
C SER A 290 -22.49 17.30 3.94
N PHE A 291 -23.27 16.28 4.29
CA PHE A 291 -24.29 15.73 3.41
C PHE A 291 -25.65 16.28 3.79
N GLU A 292 -26.43 16.69 2.81
CA GLU A 292 -27.82 17.02 3.05
C GLU A 292 -28.66 15.72 3.09
N VAL A 293 -29.16 15.35 4.26
CA VAL A 293 -29.86 14.07 4.48
C VAL A 293 -31.37 14.21 4.28
N SER A 294 -31.83 15.30 3.65
CA SER A 294 -33.24 15.61 3.49
C SER A 294 -33.97 14.61 2.59
N THR A 295 -33.29 14.04 1.59
CA THR A 295 -33.88 13.07 0.66
C THR A 295 -33.76 11.62 1.17
N PRO A 296 -34.83 10.81 1.07
CA PRO A 296 -34.79 9.40 1.46
C PRO A 296 -33.72 8.59 0.70
N GLU A 297 -33.45 8.90 -0.57
CA GLU A 297 -32.50 8.19 -1.41
C GLU A 297 -31.06 8.38 -0.93
N ILE A 298 -30.62 9.62 -0.69
CA ILE A 298 -29.29 9.94 -0.18
C ILE A 298 -29.12 9.34 1.23
N ARG A 299 -30.16 9.42 2.06
CA ARG A 299 -30.18 8.81 3.39
C ARG A 299 -29.98 7.30 3.33
N ASN A 300 -30.66 6.60 2.43
CA ASN A 300 -30.50 5.16 2.25
C ASN A 300 -29.11 4.79 1.75
N GLN A 301 -28.53 5.55 0.81
CA GLN A 301 -27.16 5.33 0.35
C GLN A 301 -26.13 5.52 1.47
N ILE A 302 -26.29 6.55 2.30
CA ILE A 302 -25.42 6.75 3.48
C ILE A 302 -25.58 5.58 4.46
N LEU A 303 -26.82 5.12 4.72
CA LEU A 303 -27.07 3.97 5.60
C LEU A 303 -26.44 2.68 5.06
N GLU A 304 -26.53 2.43 3.74
CA GLU A 304 -25.89 1.30 3.06
C GLU A 304 -24.36 1.39 3.16
N SER A 305 -23.78 2.57 2.94
CA SER A 305 -22.34 2.79 3.09
C SER A 305 -21.86 2.50 4.52
N ILE A 306 -22.60 2.97 5.53
CA ILE A 306 -22.25 2.71 6.93
C ILE A 306 -22.44 1.22 7.27
N ALA A 307 -23.47 0.56 6.72
CA ALA A 307 -23.68 -0.87 6.91
C ALA A 307 -22.53 -1.69 6.30
N GLU A 308 -22.07 -1.34 5.11
CA GLU A 308 -20.90 -1.99 4.49
C GLU A 308 -19.64 -1.80 5.34
N LYS A 309 -19.42 -0.60 5.89
CA LYS A 309 -18.31 -0.37 6.84
C LYS A 309 -18.40 -1.28 8.06
N ILE A 310 -19.58 -1.41 8.67
CA ILE A 310 -19.77 -2.28 9.84
C ILE A 310 -19.45 -3.74 9.49
N ASN A 311 -19.88 -4.20 8.32
CA ASN A 311 -19.57 -5.54 7.84
C ASN A 311 -18.06 -5.73 7.64
N ALA A 312 -17.38 -4.79 6.95
CA ALA A 312 -15.94 -4.81 6.76
C ALA A 312 -15.17 -4.83 8.09
N TYR A 313 -15.58 -4.00 9.07
CA TYR A 313 -14.97 -3.99 10.40
C TYR A 313 -15.25 -5.28 11.18
N THR A 314 -16.39 -5.93 10.97
CA THR A 314 -16.71 -7.22 11.60
C THR A 314 -15.78 -8.32 11.08
N GLU A 315 -15.62 -8.42 9.77
CA GLU A 315 -14.67 -9.35 9.15
C GLU A 315 -13.23 -9.10 9.63
N GLU A 316 -12.82 -7.83 9.76
CA GLU A 316 -11.50 -7.51 10.30
C GLU A 316 -11.31 -7.97 11.75
N ILE A 317 -12.33 -7.78 12.59
CA ILE A 317 -12.28 -8.24 13.98
C ILE A 317 -12.13 -9.76 14.01
N GLU A 318 -12.82 -10.49 13.13
CA GLU A 318 -12.69 -11.94 12.99
C GLU A 318 -11.29 -12.34 12.53
N ILE A 319 -10.74 -11.69 11.49
CA ILE A 319 -9.37 -11.93 11.00
C ILE A 319 -8.35 -11.67 12.10
N PHE A 320 -8.41 -10.52 12.77
CA PHE A 320 -7.47 -10.20 13.85
C PHE A 320 -7.63 -11.15 15.04
N THR A 321 -8.86 -11.59 15.35
CA THR A 321 -9.09 -12.59 16.39
C THR A 321 -8.49 -13.94 16.01
N TYR A 322 -8.64 -14.37 14.76
CA TYR A 322 -8.00 -15.57 14.25
C TYR A 322 -6.47 -15.47 14.33
N GLN A 323 -5.87 -14.35 13.90
CA GLN A 323 -4.42 -14.15 13.99
C GLN A 323 -3.93 -14.16 15.44
N ILE A 324 -4.65 -13.51 16.36
CA ILE A 324 -4.33 -13.57 17.80
C ILE A 324 -4.37 -15.02 18.30
N ASN A 325 -5.44 -15.75 17.98
CA ASN A 325 -5.60 -17.14 18.41
C ASN A 325 -4.49 -18.03 17.84
N LYS A 326 -4.15 -17.86 16.56
CA LYS A 326 -3.04 -18.58 15.90
C LYS A 326 -1.71 -18.32 16.59
N ARG A 327 -1.39 -17.06 16.91
CA ARG A 327 -0.14 -16.71 17.62
C ARG A 327 -0.16 -17.22 19.07
N GLN A 328 -1.31 -17.21 19.74
CA GLN A 328 -1.48 -17.83 21.06
C GLN A 328 -1.30 -19.35 20.99
N GLU A 329 -1.81 -20.01 19.95
CA GLU A 329 -1.56 -21.43 19.68
C GLU A 329 -0.08 -21.69 19.39
N GLU A 330 0.62 -20.83 18.63
CA GLU A 330 2.06 -20.92 18.42
C GLU A 330 2.84 -20.82 19.75
N ILE A 331 2.48 -19.87 20.63
CA ILE A 331 3.05 -19.76 21.98
C ILE A 331 2.72 -21.03 22.79
N ASN A 332 1.46 -21.48 22.81
CA ASN A 332 1.06 -22.68 23.54
C ASN A 332 1.76 -23.92 23.01
N ASN A 333 2.01 -24.03 21.71
CA ASN A 333 2.75 -25.13 21.12
C ASN A 333 4.22 -25.10 21.57
N ILE A 334 4.83 -23.91 21.66
CA ILE A 334 6.18 -23.75 22.23
C ILE A 334 6.18 -24.19 23.70
N LEU A 335 5.15 -23.82 24.48
CA LEU A 335 5.04 -24.17 25.90
C LEU A 335 4.75 -25.68 26.12
N VAL A 336 3.87 -26.28 25.33
CA VAL A 336 3.42 -27.68 25.45
C VAL A 336 4.47 -28.66 24.93
N GLN A 337 5.13 -28.36 23.81
CA GLN A 337 6.16 -29.24 23.24
C GLN A 337 7.31 -29.49 24.23
N ASP A 338 7.62 -28.50 25.06
CA ASP A 338 8.72 -28.57 26.01
C ASP A 338 8.27 -28.83 27.46
N LYS A 339 6.97 -29.10 27.70
CA LYS A 339 6.37 -29.16 29.05
C LYS A 339 6.77 -27.96 29.93
N ILE A 340 6.92 -26.77 29.33
CA ILE A 340 7.26 -25.54 30.04
C ILE A 340 5.99 -25.07 30.74
N SER A 341 5.85 -25.42 32.02
CA SER A 341 4.78 -24.86 32.84
C SER A 341 5.07 -23.38 33.17
N LEU A 342 4.05 -22.60 33.54
CA LEU A 342 4.25 -21.23 34.06
C LEU A 342 5.21 -21.25 35.27
N GLU A 343 5.15 -22.33 36.05
CA GLU A 343 6.08 -22.59 37.14
C GLU A 343 7.51 -22.90 36.67
N VAL A 344 7.75 -23.45 35.47
CA VAL A 344 9.09 -23.65 34.87
C VAL A 344 9.69 -22.33 34.37
N LEU A 345 8.88 -21.40 33.88
CA LEU A 345 9.31 -20.03 33.57
C LEU A 345 9.73 -19.25 34.84
N VAL A 346 9.08 -19.56 35.97
CA VAL A 346 9.42 -19.03 37.30
C VAL A 346 10.55 -19.83 37.98
N ALA A 347 10.66 -21.13 37.73
CA ALA A 347 11.70 -22.04 38.23
C ALA A 347 12.96 -22.05 37.35
N TYR A 348 12.96 -21.41 36.18
CA TYR A 348 14.22 -20.98 35.54
C TYR A 348 14.90 -19.83 36.32
N LYS A 349 14.19 -19.33 37.35
CA LYS A 349 14.74 -18.52 38.43
C LYS A 349 15.22 -19.36 39.63
N ASP A 350 14.84 -20.65 39.74
CA ASP A 350 15.23 -21.59 40.80
C ASP A 350 14.94 -23.08 40.39
N ASP A 351 16.01 -23.83 40.08
CA ASP A 351 16.10 -25.12 39.34
C ASP A 351 15.34 -26.38 39.86
N MET A 352 15.10 -27.32 38.92
CA MET A 352 15.38 -28.81 38.93
C MET A 352 14.21 -29.75 38.55
N PHE A 353 14.48 -30.87 37.83
CA PHE A 353 13.86 -32.25 37.89
C PHE A 353 14.41 -33.20 36.76
N ASN A 354 13.99 -34.46 36.58
CA ASN A 354 14.56 -35.76 37.04
C ASN A 354 14.57 -36.84 35.90
N ALA A 355 15.15 -38.04 36.09
CA ALA A 355 15.74 -38.89 35.03
C ALA A 355 14.87 -39.94 34.25
N THR A 356 13.64 -40.24 34.65
CA THR A 356 12.85 -41.35 34.03
C THR A 356 12.15 -40.96 32.72
N ASP A 357 12.03 -39.66 32.45
CA ASP A 357 11.47 -39.09 31.21
C ASP A 357 12.43 -39.18 30.01
N ALA A 358 13.71 -39.45 30.27
CA ALA A 358 14.79 -39.39 29.28
C ALA A 358 14.67 -40.43 28.15
N GLU A 359 14.31 -41.67 28.46
CA GLU A 359 14.26 -42.74 27.44
C GLU A 359 13.08 -42.61 26.48
N LYS A 360 11.90 -42.24 26.98
CA LYS A 360 10.73 -41.98 26.13
C LYS A 360 10.98 -40.77 25.23
N ARG A 361 11.72 -39.78 25.74
CA ARG A 361 12.08 -38.56 25.02
C ARG A 361 13.06 -38.82 23.87
N ILE A 362 14.03 -39.74 24.03
CA ILE A 362 14.96 -40.10 22.94
C ILE A 362 14.22 -40.62 21.69
N ILE A 363 13.24 -41.50 21.86
CA ILE A 363 12.50 -42.10 20.72
C ILE A 363 11.68 -41.02 19.98
N VAL A 364 11.04 -40.13 20.74
CA VAL A 364 10.26 -39.01 20.18
C VAL A 364 11.18 -38.02 19.45
N ILE A 365 12.36 -37.72 20.01
CA ILE A 365 13.35 -36.85 19.38
C ILE A 365 13.80 -37.39 18.02
N ASP A 366 14.06 -38.69 17.91
CA ASP A 366 14.56 -39.28 16.67
C ASP A 366 13.54 -39.17 15.52
N ASP A 367 12.24 -39.38 15.80
CA ASP A 367 11.17 -39.19 14.82
C ASP A 367 10.95 -37.70 14.49
N GLU A 368 11.05 -36.79 15.47
CA GLU A 368 10.96 -35.35 15.26
C GLU A 368 12.11 -34.83 14.38
N ILE A 369 13.35 -35.26 14.63
CA ILE A 369 14.51 -34.89 13.80
C ILE A 369 14.28 -35.31 12.35
N LYS A 370 13.84 -36.55 12.11
CA LYS A 370 13.62 -37.08 10.76
C LYS A 370 12.55 -36.32 9.99
N ASN A 371 11.44 -35.98 10.66
CA ASN A 371 10.36 -35.21 10.05
C ASN A 371 10.78 -33.77 9.75
N LEU A 372 11.54 -33.14 10.65
CA LEU A 372 12.04 -31.77 10.46
C LEU A 372 13.14 -31.70 9.38
N GLU A 373 14.02 -32.71 9.28
CA GLU A 373 15.02 -32.80 8.22
C GLU A 373 14.37 -32.95 6.83
N ASN A 374 13.33 -33.79 6.71
CA ASN A 374 12.56 -33.92 5.47
C ASN A 374 11.79 -32.63 5.12
N ALA A 375 11.22 -31.95 6.12
CA ALA A 375 10.57 -30.66 5.93
C ALA A 375 11.56 -29.56 5.50
N ILE A 376 12.80 -29.57 6.00
CA ILE A 376 13.86 -28.66 5.54
C ILE A 376 14.21 -28.93 4.08
N ILE A 377 14.35 -30.20 3.68
CA ILE A 377 14.75 -30.54 2.30
C ILE A 377 13.68 -30.09 1.31
N ASN A 378 12.40 -30.37 1.59
CA ASN A 378 11.30 -29.96 0.72
C ASN A 378 11.14 -28.43 0.68
N ASN A 379 11.15 -27.76 1.83
CA ASN A 379 11.07 -26.29 1.85
C ASN A 379 12.30 -25.62 1.23
N LYS A 380 13.51 -26.22 1.29
CA LYS A 380 14.73 -25.64 0.70
C LYS A 380 14.59 -25.53 -0.80
N ILE A 381 14.05 -26.59 -1.42
CA ILE A 381 13.75 -26.64 -2.85
C ILE A 381 12.73 -25.53 -3.20
N ASP A 382 11.66 -25.40 -2.41
CA ASP A 382 10.65 -24.35 -2.61
C ASP A 382 11.23 -22.94 -2.38
N SER A 383 12.15 -22.75 -1.43
CA SER A 383 12.81 -21.46 -1.17
C SER A 383 13.83 -21.09 -2.24
N GLU A 384 14.54 -22.07 -2.81
CA GLU A 384 15.46 -21.85 -3.92
C GLU A 384 14.70 -21.48 -5.20
N ASP A 385 13.56 -22.13 -5.48
CA ASP A 385 12.69 -21.79 -6.60
C ASP A 385 12.12 -20.37 -6.46
N VAL A 386 11.62 -20.00 -5.28
CA VAL A 386 11.13 -18.63 -5.02
C VAL A 386 12.25 -17.60 -5.21
N ILE A 387 13.46 -17.85 -4.69
CA ILE A 387 14.60 -16.94 -4.88
C ILE A 387 14.97 -16.83 -6.37
N GLN A 388 14.93 -17.94 -7.12
CA GLN A 388 15.16 -17.93 -8.56
C GLN A 388 14.09 -17.11 -9.30
N GLN A 389 12.81 -17.25 -8.96
CA GLN A 389 11.71 -16.47 -9.53
C GLN A 389 11.87 -14.98 -9.23
N GLN A 390 12.23 -14.62 -7.99
CA GLN A 390 12.51 -13.23 -7.61
C GLN A 390 13.67 -12.67 -8.43
N GLN A 391 14.78 -13.39 -8.52
CA GLN A 391 15.95 -12.98 -9.31
C GLN A 391 15.62 -12.86 -10.80
N ALA A 392 14.83 -13.80 -11.34
CA ALA A 392 14.39 -13.79 -12.72
C ALA A 392 13.55 -12.55 -13.02
N LEU A 393 12.57 -12.20 -12.17
CA LEU A 393 11.75 -11.01 -12.33
C LEU A 393 12.61 -9.73 -12.31
N ILE A 394 13.50 -9.59 -11.33
CA ILE A 394 14.36 -8.39 -11.24
C ILE A 394 15.29 -8.30 -12.44
N LYS A 395 15.82 -9.43 -12.90
CA LYS A 395 16.65 -9.48 -14.10
C LYS A 395 15.84 -9.08 -15.34
N GLU A 396 14.64 -9.61 -15.52
CA GLU A 396 13.77 -9.29 -16.66
C GLU A 396 13.39 -7.79 -16.70
N ILE A 397 13.07 -7.21 -15.54
CA ILE A 397 12.82 -5.76 -15.41
C ILE A 397 14.08 -4.98 -15.84
N THR A 398 15.24 -5.37 -15.34
CA THR A 398 16.50 -4.68 -15.59
C THR A 398 16.96 -4.83 -17.05
N ASP A 399 16.79 -6.01 -17.64
CA ASP A 399 17.08 -6.29 -19.05
C ASP A 399 16.15 -5.46 -19.96
N THR A 400 14.87 -5.33 -19.58
CA THR A 400 13.91 -4.46 -20.29
C THR A 400 14.28 -2.99 -20.15
N MET A 401 14.75 -2.54 -18.98
CA MET A 401 15.23 -1.17 -18.78
C MET A 401 16.43 -0.88 -19.68
N ASN A 402 17.44 -1.77 -19.70
CA ASN A 402 18.64 -1.62 -20.52
C ASN A 402 18.32 -1.66 -22.03
N THR A 403 17.44 -2.57 -22.46
CA THR A 403 17.00 -2.68 -23.86
C THR A 403 16.26 -1.41 -24.30
N THR A 404 15.40 -0.87 -23.44
CA THR A 404 14.63 0.35 -23.73
C THR A 404 15.54 1.58 -23.70
N TYR A 405 16.49 1.64 -22.78
CA TYR A 405 17.50 2.69 -22.72
C TYR A 405 18.35 2.75 -23.98
N ASN A 406 18.86 1.61 -24.46
CA ASN A 406 19.65 1.54 -25.69
C ASN A 406 18.84 1.96 -26.93
N LYS A 407 17.51 1.85 -26.91
CA LYS A 407 16.65 2.39 -27.98
C LYS A 407 16.55 3.92 -27.90
N ILE A 408 16.42 4.48 -26.70
CA ILE A 408 16.28 5.93 -26.49
C ILE A 408 17.62 6.63 -26.69
N ASP A 409 18.71 6.06 -26.18
CA ASP A 409 20.05 6.62 -26.24
C ASP A 409 21.09 5.57 -26.67
N PRO A 410 21.20 5.27 -27.98
CA PRO A 410 22.13 4.26 -28.50
C PRO A 410 23.61 4.57 -28.25
N ALA A 411 23.94 5.86 -28.04
CA ALA A 411 25.30 6.31 -27.72
C ALA A 411 25.56 6.37 -26.20
N GLY A 412 24.55 6.07 -25.38
CA GLY A 412 24.63 6.08 -23.93
C GLY A 412 25.47 4.93 -23.38
N ASN A 413 26.21 5.19 -22.30
CA ASN A 413 27.09 4.20 -21.66
C ASN A 413 26.52 3.64 -20.34
N ILE A 414 25.26 3.94 -20.03
CA ILE A 414 24.63 3.52 -18.78
C ILE A 414 24.16 2.07 -18.90
N ILE A 415 24.54 1.26 -17.92
CA ILE A 415 24.02 -0.09 -17.73
C ILE A 415 23.41 -0.14 -16.34
N PHE A 416 22.11 -0.43 -16.28
CA PHE A 416 21.41 -0.65 -15.02
C PHE A 416 21.72 -2.07 -14.53
N GLU A 417 22.31 -2.16 -13.34
CA GLU A 417 22.56 -3.44 -12.64
C GLU A 417 21.35 -3.85 -11.77
N SER A 418 20.46 -2.89 -11.47
CA SER A 418 19.30 -3.08 -10.60
C SER A 418 18.24 -2.01 -10.89
N ILE A 419 17.04 -2.23 -10.35
CA ILE A 419 15.94 -1.26 -10.38
C ILE A 419 16.34 0.08 -9.75
N PHE A 420 17.16 0.09 -8.69
CA PHE A 420 17.65 1.32 -8.05
C PHE A 420 19.15 1.48 -8.27
N THR A 421 19.61 2.72 -8.43
CA THR A 421 21.04 3.03 -8.54
C THR A 421 21.75 2.89 -7.19
N LYS A 422 23.08 2.79 -7.23
CA LYS A 422 23.91 2.87 -6.03
C LYS A 422 23.93 4.32 -5.53
N ASN A 423 23.95 4.52 -4.21
CA ASN A 423 23.90 5.86 -3.61
C ASN A 423 25.06 6.80 -4.04
N ASN A 424 26.15 6.25 -4.59
CA ASN A 424 27.30 7.00 -5.09
C ASN A 424 27.29 7.22 -6.61
N GLN A 425 26.27 6.75 -7.33
CA GLN A 425 26.08 6.97 -8.76
C GLN A 425 24.99 8.01 -8.95
N ILE A 426 25.39 9.19 -9.41
CA ILE A 426 24.47 10.28 -9.73
C ILE A 426 24.29 10.27 -11.25
N PHE A 427 23.06 10.08 -11.70
CA PHE A 427 22.70 10.38 -13.09
C PHE A 427 22.46 11.88 -13.21
N SER A 428 23.09 12.51 -14.19
CA SER A 428 23.06 13.96 -14.36
C SER A 428 22.37 14.34 -15.66
N GLY A 429 21.57 15.40 -15.63
CA GLY A 429 20.89 15.89 -16.83
C GLY A 429 19.79 14.93 -17.30
N SER A 430 19.56 14.90 -18.61
CA SER A 430 18.52 14.05 -19.22
C SER A 430 18.60 12.55 -18.86
N GLU A 431 19.75 12.04 -18.40
CA GLU A 431 19.93 10.65 -17.98
C GLU A 431 19.01 10.24 -16.82
N ALA A 432 18.79 11.12 -15.84
CA ALA A 432 17.90 10.84 -14.72
C ALA A 432 16.44 10.72 -15.19
N THR A 433 16.03 11.60 -16.10
CA THR A 433 14.71 11.57 -16.74
C THR A 433 14.54 10.29 -17.57
N VAL A 434 15.53 9.92 -18.39
CA VAL A 434 15.50 8.67 -19.18
C VAL A 434 15.43 7.45 -18.26
N TYR A 435 16.21 7.40 -17.18
CA TYR A 435 16.16 6.31 -16.20
C TYR A 435 14.74 6.09 -15.64
N HIS A 436 14.07 7.18 -15.23
CA HIS A 436 12.71 7.09 -14.71
C HIS A 436 11.71 6.63 -15.79
N LEU A 437 11.85 7.12 -17.02
CA LEU A 437 11.01 6.72 -18.14
C LEU A 437 11.17 5.22 -18.47
N VAL A 438 12.41 4.72 -18.60
CA VAL A 438 12.63 3.30 -18.90
C VAL A 438 12.18 2.40 -17.74
N LYS A 439 12.31 2.85 -16.50
CA LYS A 439 11.81 2.15 -15.32
C LYS A 439 10.28 1.99 -15.36
N LEU A 440 9.55 3.09 -15.55
CA LEU A 440 8.08 3.06 -15.66
C LEU A 440 7.62 2.23 -16.86
N TYR A 441 8.30 2.37 -18.00
CA TYR A 441 8.02 1.58 -19.19
C TYR A 441 8.18 0.08 -18.93
N SER A 442 9.30 -0.35 -18.32
CA SER A 442 9.53 -1.75 -17.95
C SER A 442 8.46 -2.30 -17.02
N PHE A 443 8.04 -1.52 -16.02
CA PHE A 443 6.95 -1.94 -15.13
C PHE A 443 5.63 -2.10 -15.88
N ALA A 444 5.27 -1.18 -16.75
CA ALA A 444 4.03 -1.28 -17.52
C ALA A 444 4.04 -2.48 -18.47
N THR A 445 5.18 -2.78 -19.10
CA THR A 445 5.29 -3.91 -20.02
C THR A 445 5.28 -5.27 -19.34
N LEU A 446 5.81 -5.37 -18.11
CA LEU A 446 5.99 -6.66 -17.42
C LEU A 446 4.92 -6.95 -16.37
N LEU A 447 4.48 -5.93 -15.63
CA LEU A 447 3.54 -6.12 -14.52
C LEU A 447 2.08 -6.03 -14.99
N HIS A 448 1.81 -5.41 -16.15
CA HIS A 448 0.45 -5.25 -16.70
C HIS A 448 -0.56 -4.68 -15.67
N TYR A 449 -0.14 -3.69 -14.89
CA TYR A 449 -1.00 -3.07 -13.88
C TYR A 449 -2.12 -2.22 -14.51
N ASN A 450 -3.24 -2.09 -13.80
CA ASN A 450 -4.44 -1.42 -14.28
C ASN A 450 -4.44 0.10 -14.00
N LEU A 451 -3.30 0.80 -14.08
CA LEU A 451 -3.16 2.24 -13.78
C LEU A 451 -2.58 3.02 -14.98
N PRO A 452 -2.89 4.32 -15.11
CA PRO A 452 -2.24 5.17 -16.10
C PRO A 452 -0.78 5.44 -15.71
N ILE A 453 0.11 5.60 -16.69
CA ILE A 453 1.43 6.17 -16.44
C ILE A 453 1.32 7.69 -16.36
N ILE A 454 1.88 8.29 -15.32
CA ILE A 454 1.88 9.74 -15.10
C ILE A 454 3.32 10.20 -14.88
N VAL A 455 3.80 11.12 -15.71
CA VAL A 455 5.14 11.71 -15.55
C VAL A 455 5.01 13.22 -15.56
N ASP A 456 5.27 13.82 -14.40
CA ASP A 456 5.30 15.27 -14.25
C ASP A 456 6.67 15.80 -14.66
N SER A 457 6.71 16.63 -15.70
CA SER A 457 7.93 17.11 -16.36
C SER A 457 8.75 15.96 -16.98
N PHE A 458 8.18 15.33 -18.02
CA PHE A 458 8.82 14.21 -18.74
C PHE A 458 10.03 14.65 -19.60
N ARG A 459 10.16 15.96 -19.86
CA ARG A 459 11.30 16.58 -20.55
C ARG A 459 12.29 17.26 -19.60
N ALA A 460 12.15 17.06 -18.29
CA ALA A 460 13.03 17.70 -17.32
C ALA A 460 14.50 17.45 -17.65
N GLU A 461 15.34 18.46 -17.39
CA GLU A 461 16.78 18.42 -17.61
C GLU A 461 17.19 18.28 -19.09
N ASP A 462 16.40 18.94 -19.97
CA ASP A 462 16.66 19.12 -21.41
C ASP A 462 16.79 17.81 -22.20
N LEU A 463 15.76 16.95 -22.14
CA LEU A 463 15.65 15.80 -23.05
C LEU A 463 15.65 16.28 -24.52
N SER A 464 16.59 15.75 -25.33
CA SER A 464 16.71 16.14 -26.74
C SER A 464 15.49 15.72 -27.56
N THR A 465 15.20 16.45 -28.64
CA THR A 465 14.04 16.19 -29.51
C THR A 465 14.05 14.78 -30.12
N GLU A 466 15.23 14.24 -30.43
CA GLU A 466 15.37 12.87 -30.94
C GLU A 466 14.95 11.84 -29.87
N LYS A 467 15.48 11.95 -28.65
CA LYS A 467 15.14 11.07 -27.53
C LYS A 467 13.66 11.19 -27.16
N GLU A 468 13.14 12.41 -27.15
CA GLU A 468 11.73 12.70 -26.90
C GLU A 468 10.81 11.99 -27.90
N SER A 469 11.15 12.03 -29.20
CA SER A 469 10.34 11.39 -30.24
C SER A 469 10.27 9.87 -30.05
N ILE A 470 11.41 9.25 -29.69
CA ILE A 470 11.48 7.80 -29.40
C ILE A 470 10.66 7.46 -28.15
N VAL A 471 10.73 8.29 -27.10
CA VAL A 471 9.93 8.11 -25.88
C VAL A 471 8.43 8.17 -26.22
N LEU A 472 7.98 9.19 -26.96
CA LEU A 472 6.57 9.30 -27.34
C LEU A 472 6.11 8.09 -28.17
N GLU A 473 6.93 7.62 -29.12
CA GLU A 473 6.64 6.42 -29.91
C GLU A 473 6.52 5.16 -29.05
N LEU A 474 7.51 4.90 -28.17
CA LEU A 474 7.50 3.75 -27.27
C LEU A 474 6.25 3.74 -26.38
N PHE A 475 5.98 4.86 -25.72
CA PHE A 475 4.86 4.98 -24.80
C PHE A 475 3.51 4.88 -25.55
N SER A 476 3.39 5.45 -26.75
CA SER A 476 2.15 5.35 -27.54
C SER A 476 1.74 3.91 -27.91
N ARG A 477 2.66 2.93 -27.81
CA ARG A 477 2.39 1.51 -28.08
C ARG A 477 1.85 0.75 -26.86
N LEU A 478 1.89 1.35 -25.68
CA LEU A 478 1.38 0.71 -24.47
C LEU A 478 -0.16 0.74 -24.48
N ASN A 479 -0.78 -0.36 -24.06
CA ASN A 479 -2.24 -0.47 -23.95
C ASN A 479 -2.77 0.09 -22.61
N ILE A 480 -2.20 1.21 -22.15
CA ILE A 480 -2.61 1.93 -20.95
C ILE A 480 -2.54 3.43 -21.22
N GLN A 481 -3.40 4.20 -20.55
CA GLN A 481 -3.39 5.64 -20.66
C GLN A 481 -2.07 6.21 -20.13
N ILE A 482 -1.52 7.20 -20.82
CA ILE A 482 -0.31 7.92 -20.41
C ILE A 482 -0.64 9.40 -20.30
N ILE A 483 -0.13 10.04 -19.25
CA ILE A 483 -0.31 11.47 -18.97
C ILE A 483 1.07 12.06 -18.69
N PHE A 484 1.57 12.82 -19.65
CA PHE A 484 2.84 13.54 -19.54
C PHE A 484 2.59 15.02 -19.38
N THR A 485 3.38 15.69 -18.53
CA THR A 485 3.41 17.15 -18.48
C THR A 485 4.75 17.69 -18.93
N THR A 486 4.75 18.86 -19.58
CA THR A 486 5.99 19.53 -19.98
C THR A 486 5.82 21.04 -20.10
N THR A 487 6.94 21.77 -19.99
CA THR A 487 7.00 23.20 -20.31
C THR A 487 7.73 23.36 -21.63
N LEU A 488 7.13 24.11 -22.56
CA LEU A 488 7.68 24.39 -23.87
C LEU A 488 8.43 25.71 -23.85
N LYS A 489 9.62 25.74 -24.46
CA LYS A 489 10.33 27.00 -24.72
C LYS A 489 9.57 27.79 -25.80
N THR A 490 9.81 29.09 -25.87
CA THR A 490 9.13 29.99 -26.82
C THR A 490 9.24 29.54 -28.27
N GLU A 491 10.37 28.93 -28.65
CA GLU A 491 10.61 28.42 -30.00
C GLU A 491 9.88 27.10 -30.30
N GLU A 492 9.36 26.42 -29.28
CA GLU A 492 8.69 25.11 -29.37
C GLU A 492 7.16 25.20 -29.19
N VAL A 493 6.60 26.41 -29.13
CA VAL A 493 5.15 26.60 -29.01
C VAL A 493 4.45 25.93 -30.20
N GLY A 494 3.44 25.10 -29.91
CA GLY A 494 2.71 24.34 -30.92
C GLY A 494 3.35 23.00 -31.33
N LYS A 495 4.42 22.56 -30.64
CA LYS A 495 5.17 21.32 -30.97
C LYS A 495 4.29 20.08 -31.07
N TYR A 496 3.24 19.98 -30.25
CA TYR A 496 2.41 18.79 -30.13
C TYR A 496 1.08 18.86 -30.91
N ASP A 497 0.66 20.04 -31.36
CA ASP A 497 -0.65 20.32 -31.94
C ASP A 497 -0.98 19.43 -33.14
N ASN A 498 0.04 19.08 -33.94
CA ASN A 498 -0.11 18.33 -35.18
C ASN A 498 0.23 16.82 -35.03
N MET A 499 0.58 16.36 -33.83
CA MET A 499 0.98 14.97 -33.59
C MET A 499 -0.23 14.07 -33.37
N LYS A 500 -0.65 13.33 -34.40
CA LYS A 500 -1.82 12.42 -34.34
C LYS A 500 -1.69 11.25 -33.34
N ILE A 501 -0.46 10.92 -32.93
CA ILE A 501 -0.17 9.80 -32.03
C ILE A 501 -0.49 10.11 -30.56
N LEU A 502 -0.76 11.39 -30.24
CA LEU A 502 -1.04 11.85 -28.89
C LEU A 502 -2.24 12.80 -28.89
N ASN A 503 -2.82 12.96 -27.71
CA ASN A 503 -3.78 13.99 -27.40
C ASN A 503 -3.06 15.15 -26.69
N HIS A 504 -3.08 16.32 -27.30
CA HIS A 504 -2.41 17.50 -26.76
C HIS A 504 -3.40 18.38 -25.99
N ILE A 505 -3.00 18.78 -24.78
CA ILE A 505 -3.79 19.64 -23.89
C ILE A 505 -2.93 20.87 -23.57
N ASP A 506 -3.29 22.04 -24.10
CA ASP A 506 -2.50 23.27 -23.95
C ASP A 506 -2.99 24.16 -22.80
N TYR A 507 -2.10 24.38 -21.82
CA TYR A 507 -2.33 25.20 -20.62
C TYR A 507 -1.75 26.61 -20.76
N SER A 508 -1.19 26.99 -21.91
CA SER A 508 -0.55 28.30 -22.13
C SER A 508 -1.51 29.48 -21.91
N ASN A 509 -2.82 29.24 -22.09
CA ASN A 509 -3.86 30.26 -21.85
C ASN A 509 -4.19 30.51 -20.37
N HIS A 510 -3.74 29.66 -19.44
CA HIS A 510 -4.01 29.84 -18.02
C HIS A 510 -3.24 31.02 -17.46
N THR A 511 -3.81 31.83 -16.57
CA THR A 511 -3.03 32.89 -15.91
C THR A 511 -1.97 32.26 -14.99
N PRO A 512 -0.71 32.74 -14.99
CA PRO A 512 0.33 32.16 -14.13
C PRO A 512 -0.08 32.24 -12.66
N SER A 513 0.14 31.15 -11.93
CA SER A 513 -0.23 30.97 -10.52
C SER A 513 -1.73 31.13 -10.21
N LYS A 514 -2.59 31.16 -11.24
CA LYS A 514 -4.05 31.34 -11.12
C LYS A 514 -4.77 30.40 -12.10
N MET A 515 -4.60 29.09 -11.87
CA MET A 515 -5.31 28.05 -12.64
C MET A 515 -6.80 28.00 -12.28
N LEU A 516 -7.13 28.17 -11.00
CA LEU A 516 -8.51 28.20 -10.53
C LEU A 516 -9.16 29.53 -10.90
N SER A 517 -10.43 29.49 -11.30
CA SER A 517 -11.20 30.69 -11.63
C SER A 517 -12.68 30.50 -11.33
N ASN A 518 -13.42 31.60 -11.30
CA ASN A 518 -14.87 31.56 -11.14
C ASN A 518 -15.59 30.94 -12.37
N ALA A 519 -14.92 30.83 -13.52
CA ALA A 519 -15.53 30.33 -14.76
C ALA A 519 -16.00 28.88 -14.64
N TYR A 520 -15.32 28.07 -13.84
CA TYR A 520 -15.64 26.65 -13.65
C TYR A 520 -16.52 26.37 -12.43
N VAL A 521 -16.83 27.37 -11.59
CA VAL A 521 -17.50 27.16 -10.29
C VAL A 521 -18.87 26.52 -10.50
N ASN A 522 -19.69 27.01 -11.44
CA ASN A 522 -21.01 26.44 -11.70
C ASN A 522 -20.94 24.96 -12.15
N GLU A 523 -20.00 24.60 -13.02
CA GLU A 523 -19.82 23.19 -13.42
C GLU A 523 -19.28 22.35 -12.24
N PHE A 524 -18.38 22.93 -11.44
CA PHE A 524 -17.80 22.27 -10.29
C PHE A 524 -18.85 21.99 -9.20
N GLU A 525 -19.74 22.95 -8.92
CA GLU A 525 -20.88 22.77 -8.03
C GLU A 525 -21.78 21.65 -8.50
N ASN A 526 -22.04 21.53 -9.81
CA ASN A 526 -22.78 20.40 -10.37
C ASN A 526 -22.06 19.06 -10.15
N LEU A 527 -20.74 19.01 -10.31
CA LEU A 527 -19.94 17.82 -10.01
C LEU A 527 -20.00 17.45 -8.52
N ILE A 528 -19.91 18.43 -7.64
CA ILE A 528 -19.97 18.24 -6.18
C ILE A 528 -21.38 17.83 -5.72
N ASN A 529 -22.42 18.41 -6.32
CA ASN A 529 -23.82 18.03 -6.08
C ASN A 529 -24.06 16.55 -6.43
N ASN A 530 -23.35 15.99 -7.42
CA ASN A 530 -23.43 14.55 -7.69
C ASN A 530 -22.97 13.70 -6.49
N PHE A 531 -22.08 14.20 -5.64
CA PHE A 531 -21.68 13.54 -4.40
C PHE A 531 -22.61 13.84 -3.22
N SER A 532 -23.76 14.50 -3.45
CA SER A 532 -24.70 14.91 -2.41
C SER A 532 -24.10 15.89 -1.39
N ILE A 533 -23.12 16.68 -1.83
CA ILE A 533 -22.47 17.74 -1.03
C ILE A 533 -22.92 19.10 -1.58
N LYS A 534 -23.07 20.08 -0.69
CA LYS A 534 -23.17 21.51 -1.04
C LYS A 534 -21.92 22.24 -0.54
N ILE A 535 -21.40 23.19 -1.31
CA ILE A 535 -20.17 23.97 -1.03
C ILE A 535 -20.41 25.47 -0.99
#